data_AF-A0A5B8N1N8-F1
#
_entry.id   AF-A0A5B8N1N8-F1
#
_cell.length_a   1.000
_cell.length_b   1.000
_cell.length_c   1.000
_cell.angle_alpha   90.00
_cell.angle_beta   90.00
_cell.angle_gamma   90.00
#
_symmetry.space_group_name_H-M   'P 1'
#
loop_
_entity.id
_entity.type
_entity.pdbx_description
1 polymer ?
#
loop_
_entity_poly.entity_id
_entity_poly.type
_entity_poly.pdbx_seq_one_letter_code
_entity_poly.pdbx_strand_id
1 'polypeptide(L)'
;MASATMMNALKQLATKEAHQIKAGVTRVASRSLHTSRPVYMGGANAPDYVHAPKMYTIKKMKNRKLKFGAMIGGAAILGFGIPFWAVKFTQSKTGA
;
A
#
# COMPACT_ATOMS: atom_id res chain seq x y z
N MET A 1 -38.88 31.74 24.67
CA MET A 1 -39.07 30.38 24.07
C MET A 1 -37.89 29.96 23.18
N ALA A 2 -36.63 30.19 23.61
CA ALA A 2 -35.43 29.90 22.79
C ALA A 2 -34.63 28.65 23.23
N SER A 3 -34.98 28.07 24.39
CA SER A 3 -34.19 26.99 25.01
C SER A 3 -34.46 25.61 24.38
N ALA A 4 -35.71 25.29 24.02
CA ALA A 4 -36.08 23.98 23.48
C ALA A 4 -35.46 23.70 22.10
N THR A 5 -35.36 24.72 21.25
CA THR A 5 -34.79 24.59 19.89
C THR A 5 -33.27 24.33 19.94
N MET A 6 -32.57 24.95 20.89
CA MET A 6 -31.13 24.76 21.08
C MET A 6 -30.79 23.37 21.63
N MET A 7 -31.62 22.84 22.54
CA MET A 7 -31.44 21.49 23.09
C MET A 7 -31.66 20.38 22.05
N ASN A 8 -32.58 20.58 21.11
CA ASN A 8 -32.81 19.66 20.01
C ASN A 8 -31.67 19.71 18.97
N ALA A 9 -31.11 20.89 18.69
CA ALA A 9 -29.95 21.02 17.80
C ALA A 9 -28.69 20.35 18.38
N LEU A 10 -28.45 20.46 19.69
CA LEU A 10 -27.35 19.78 20.39
C LEU A 10 -27.50 18.25 20.35
N LYS A 11 -28.73 17.74 20.52
CA LYS A 11 -29.01 16.30 20.33
C LYS A 11 -28.74 15.83 18.90
N GLN A 12 -29.06 16.65 17.89
CA GLN A 12 -28.79 16.32 16.49
C GLN A 12 -27.30 16.39 16.12
N LEU A 13 -26.54 17.28 16.76
CA LEU A 13 -25.10 17.36 16.58
C LEU A 13 -24.41 16.12 17.18
N ALA A 14 -24.79 15.74 18.40
CA ALA A 14 -24.24 14.57 19.09
C ALA A 14 -24.52 13.25 18.35
N THR A 15 -25.69 13.10 17.72
CA THR A 15 -25.99 11.91 16.91
C THR A 15 -25.23 11.90 15.58
N LYS A 16 -24.95 13.07 14.99
CA LYS A 16 -24.11 13.17 13.78
C LYS A 16 -22.66 12.76 14.06
N GLU A 17 -22.08 13.22 15.16
CA GLU A 17 -20.72 12.82 15.57
C GLU A 17 -20.64 11.31 15.84
N ALA A 18 -21.63 10.74 16.54
CA ALA A 18 -21.69 9.29 16.78
C ALA A 18 -21.82 8.48 15.48
N HIS A 19 -22.54 8.99 14.48
CA HIS A 19 -22.68 8.36 13.18
C HIS A 19 -21.40 8.46 12.32
N GLN A 20 -20.66 9.58 12.44
CA GLN A 20 -19.35 9.79 11.81
C GLN A 20 -18.27 8.87 12.41
N ILE A 21 -18.24 8.69 13.74
CA ILE A 21 -17.31 7.76 14.40
C ILE A 21 -17.60 6.32 13.96
N LYS A 22 -18.88 5.92 13.86
CA LYS A 22 -19.28 4.61 13.31
C LYS A 22 -18.88 4.43 11.84
N ALA A 23 -18.97 5.49 11.03
CA ALA A 23 -18.58 5.48 9.61
C ALA A 23 -17.06 5.57 9.38
N GLY A 24 -16.31 6.12 10.34
CA GLY A 24 -14.84 6.16 10.33
C GLY A 24 -14.20 4.83 10.75
N VAL A 25 -14.78 4.16 11.75
CA VAL A 25 -14.31 2.83 12.22
C VAL A 25 -14.63 1.72 11.21
N THR A 26 -15.71 1.83 10.43
CA THR A 26 -16.05 0.86 9.37
C THR A 26 -15.27 1.07 8.07
N ARG A 27 -14.54 2.18 7.93
CA ARG A 27 -13.57 2.43 6.85
C ARG A 27 -12.15 1.96 7.19
N VAL A 28 -12.01 1.04 8.16
CA VAL A 28 -10.84 0.15 8.16
C VAL A 28 -10.93 -0.66 6.88
N ALA A 29 -10.13 -0.26 5.89
CA ALA A 29 -10.03 -0.93 4.61
C ALA A 29 -9.97 -2.44 4.83
N SER A 30 -10.98 -3.15 4.30
CA SER A 30 -10.94 -4.60 4.13
C SER A 30 -9.77 -4.91 3.18
N ARG A 31 -8.56 -4.97 3.72
CA ARG A 31 -7.40 -5.53 3.02
C ARG A 31 -7.58 -7.04 3.12
N SER A 32 -8.38 -7.60 2.24
CA SER A 32 -8.45 -9.05 2.13
C SER A 32 -7.07 -9.54 1.69
N LEU A 33 -6.53 -10.51 2.42
CA LEU A 33 -5.34 -11.21 2.00
C LEU A 33 -5.75 -12.09 0.81
N HIS A 34 -5.43 -11.65 -0.40
CA HIS A 34 -5.54 -12.49 -1.58
C HIS A 34 -4.45 -13.55 -1.48
N THR A 35 -4.76 -14.66 -0.82
CA THR A 35 -3.90 -15.83 -0.74
C THR A 35 -4.09 -16.68 -2.00
N SER A 36 -2.98 -17.09 -2.61
CA SER A 36 -2.97 -18.00 -3.75
C SER A 36 -3.48 -19.38 -3.32
N ARG A 37 -4.46 -19.94 -4.03
CA ARG A 37 -4.94 -21.32 -3.80
C ARG A 37 -3.77 -22.31 -3.94
N PRO A 38 -3.73 -23.40 -3.17
CA PRO A 38 -2.74 -24.46 -3.39
C PRO A 38 -2.95 -25.03 -4.81
N VAL A 39 -1.89 -24.95 -5.63
CA VAL A 39 -1.87 -25.52 -6.98
C VAL A 39 -1.28 -26.93 -6.90
N TYR A 40 -1.97 -27.90 -7.50
CA TYR A 40 -1.49 -29.28 -7.61
C TYR A 40 -0.19 -29.32 -8.43
N MET A 41 0.86 -29.88 -7.84
CA MET A 41 2.24 -29.84 -8.34
C MET A 41 2.53 -30.86 -9.47
N GLY A 42 1.52 -31.33 -10.21
CA GLY A 42 1.72 -32.38 -11.23
C GLY A 42 0.64 -32.44 -12.32
N GLY A 43 1.04 -32.95 -13.50
CA GLY A 43 0.16 -33.17 -14.66
C GLY A 43 -0.13 -31.89 -15.47
N ALA A 44 -1.17 -31.95 -16.32
CA ALA A 44 -1.56 -30.87 -17.23
C ALA A 44 -1.97 -29.54 -16.54
N ASN A 45 -2.16 -29.55 -15.22
CA ASN A 45 -2.50 -28.39 -14.40
C ASN A 45 -1.30 -27.89 -13.55
N ALA A 46 -0.10 -28.41 -13.80
CA ALA A 46 1.09 -27.97 -13.09
C ALA A 46 1.41 -26.49 -13.40
N PRO A 47 1.98 -25.75 -12.44
CA PRO A 47 2.37 -24.37 -12.70
C PRO A 47 3.38 -24.26 -13.86
N ASP A 48 3.20 -23.24 -14.70
CA ASP A 48 4.02 -22.94 -15.87
C ASP A 48 5.55 -22.94 -15.63
N TYR A 49 6.01 -22.79 -14.39
CA TYR A 49 7.43 -22.72 -14.02
C TYR A 49 8.08 -24.08 -13.70
N VAL A 50 7.31 -25.13 -13.45
CA VAL A 50 7.83 -26.43 -12.98
C VAL A 50 8.56 -27.19 -14.10
N HIS A 51 8.05 -27.10 -15.33
CA HIS A 51 8.63 -27.76 -16.51
C HIS A 51 9.02 -26.75 -17.61
N ALA A 52 9.28 -25.48 -17.24
CA ALA A 52 9.67 -24.46 -18.22
C ALA A 52 11.11 -24.69 -18.73
N PRO A 53 11.37 -24.54 -20.04
CA PRO A 53 12.74 -24.60 -20.58
C PRO A 53 13.59 -23.39 -20.17
N LYS A 54 12.97 -22.33 -19.63
CA LYS A 54 13.64 -21.12 -19.16
C LYS A 54 13.17 -20.81 -17.76
N MET A 55 14.11 -20.51 -16.86
CA MET A 55 13.79 -20.23 -15.45
C MET A 55 12.87 -19.01 -15.27
N TYR A 56 13.05 -17.98 -16.11
CA TYR A 56 12.28 -16.74 -15.99
C TYR A 56 11.47 -16.47 -17.25
N THR A 57 10.15 -16.46 -17.12
CA THR A 57 9.27 -16.05 -18.21
C THR A 57 8.97 -14.55 -18.15
N ILE A 58 10.01 -13.75 -18.38
CA ILE A 58 9.95 -12.29 -18.34
C ILE A 58 8.92 -11.75 -19.36
N LYS A 59 8.69 -12.43 -20.48
CA LYS A 59 7.70 -12.03 -21.50
C LYS A 59 6.24 -12.18 -21.09
N LYS A 60 5.91 -13.05 -20.15
CA LYS A 60 4.53 -13.24 -19.67
C LYS A 60 4.15 -12.28 -18.53
N MET A 61 5.06 -11.43 -18.06
CA MET A 61 4.76 -10.48 -16.98
C MET A 61 3.84 -9.33 -17.44
N LYS A 62 2.67 -9.19 -16.82
CA LYS A 62 1.78 -8.04 -17.00
C LYS A 62 2.46 -6.74 -16.55
N ASN A 63 2.34 -5.69 -17.37
CA ASN A 63 2.92 -4.35 -17.16
C ASN A 63 4.44 -4.37 -16.94
N ARG A 64 5.16 -5.25 -17.66
CA ARG A 64 6.60 -5.45 -17.49
C ARG A 64 7.42 -4.15 -17.48
N LYS A 65 7.24 -3.29 -18.48
CA LYS A 65 8.04 -2.05 -18.61
C LYS A 65 7.88 -1.15 -17.39
N LEU A 66 6.65 -1.05 -16.86
CA LEU A 66 6.37 -0.28 -15.65
C LEU A 66 7.06 -0.88 -14.43
N LYS A 67 7.00 -2.20 -14.24
CA LYS A 67 7.65 -2.88 -13.10
C LYS A 67 9.18 -2.73 -13.15
N PHE A 68 9.79 -3.00 -14.29
CA PHE A 68 11.24 -2.84 -14.45
C PHE A 68 11.66 -1.37 -14.30
N GLY A 69 10.93 -0.43 -14.91
CA GLY A 69 11.22 0.99 -14.78
C GLY A 69 11.11 1.49 -13.34
N ALA A 70 10.04 1.10 -12.62
CA ALA A 70 9.87 1.46 -11.21
C ALA A 70 10.97 0.85 -10.32
N MET A 71 11.35 -0.41 -10.57
CA MET A 71 12.43 -1.06 -9.81
C MET A 71 13.80 -0.41 -10.07
N ILE A 72 14.14 -0.17 -11.34
CA ILE A 72 15.41 0.47 -11.71
C ILE A 72 15.45 1.91 -11.20
N GLY A 73 14.37 2.66 -11.38
CA GLY A 73 14.26 4.04 -10.88
C GLY A 73 14.36 4.10 -9.36
N GLY A 74 13.66 3.21 -8.64
CA GLY A 74 13.75 3.10 -7.19
C GLY A 74 15.17 2.74 -6.72
N ALA A 75 15.81 1.78 -7.37
CA ALA A 75 17.19 1.39 -7.06
C ALA A 75 18.17 2.55 -7.29
N ALA A 76 18.00 3.34 -8.35
CA ALA A 76 18.81 4.52 -8.60
C ALA A 76 18.61 5.59 -7.51
N ILE A 77 17.36 5.89 -7.15
CA ILE A 77 17.04 6.86 -6.08
C ILE A 77 17.64 6.42 -4.75
N LEU A 78 17.62 5.12 -4.43
CA LEU A 78 18.26 4.63 -3.21
C LEU A 78 19.80 4.73 -3.29
N GLY A 79 20.37 4.37 -4.44
CA GLY A 79 21.81 4.44 -4.68
C GLY A 79 22.38 5.86 -4.53
N PHE A 80 21.66 6.88 -5.01
CA PHE A 80 22.07 8.28 -4.85
C PHE A 80 21.54 8.91 -3.55
N GLY A 81 20.31 8.61 -3.16
CA GLY A 81 19.65 9.22 -2.01
C GLY A 81 20.35 8.91 -0.69
N ILE A 82 20.86 7.69 -0.51
CA ILE A 82 21.56 7.29 0.72
C ILE A 82 22.84 8.13 0.92
N PRO A 83 23.78 8.22 -0.04
CA PRO A 83 24.96 9.09 0.09
C PRO A 83 24.63 10.57 0.34
N PHE A 84 23.67 11.14 -0.38
CA PHE A 84 23.29 12.55 -0.21
C PHE A 84 22.72 12.82 1.19
N TRP A 85 21.88 11.92 1.70
CA TRP A 85 21.34 12.03 3.05
C TRP A 85 22.43 11.87 4.11
N ALA A 86 23.37 10.96 3.92
CA ALA A 86 24.49 10.76 4.84
C ALA A 86 25.36 12.01 4.98
N VAL A 87 25.66 12.70 3.87
CA VAL A 87 26.40 13.97 3.90
C VAL A 87 25.61 15.06 4.63
N LYS A 88 24.33 15.26 4.30
CA LYS A 88 23.44 16.21 4.99
C LYS A 88 23.38 15.97 6.49
N PHE A 89 23.25 14.71 6.90
CA PHE A 89 23.22 14.31 8.30
C PHE A 89 24.55 14.60 8.99
N THR A 90 25.67 14.36 8.31
CA THR A 90 27.00 14.67 8.85
C THR A 90 27.16 16.18 9.04
N GLN A 91 26.85 16.98 8.01
CA GLN A 91 26.89 18.45 8.08
C GLN A 91 26.03 19.01 9.22
N SER A 92 24.80 18.48 9.40
CA SER A 92 23.92 18.89 10.50
C SER A 92 24.48 18.61 11.90
N LYS A 93 25.40 17.63 12.02
CA LYS A 93 26.08 17.32 13.29
C LYS A 93 27.35 18.13 13.50
N THR A 94 28.06 18.47 12.42
CA THR A 94 29.34 19.21 12.49
C THR A 94 29.17 20.73 12.45
N GLY A 95 27.94 21.26 12.34
CA GLY A 95 27.67 22.69 12.49
C GLY A 95 28.17 23.56 11.32
N ALA A 96 28.30 22.97 10.13
CA ALA A 96 28.56 23.68 8.88
C ALA A 96 27.26 23.95 8.12
#